data_AF-A0A7Z9F4T0-F1
#
_entry.id   AF-A0A7Z9F4T0-F1
#
_cell.length_a   1.000
_cell.length_b   1.000
_cell.length_c   1.000
_cell.angle_alpha   90.00
_cell.angle_beta   90.00
_cell.angle_gamma   90.00
#
_symmetry.space_group_name_H-M   'P 1'
#
loop_
_entity.id
_entity.type
_entity.pdbx_description
1 polymer ?
#
loop_
_entity_poly.entity_id
_entity_poly.type
_entity_poly.pdbx_seq_one_letter_code
_entity_poly.pdbx_strand_id
1 'polypeptide(L)'
;MDELIAYFNGEFVPDSQCLIHATDRGFRTGDVVYDLQRTFDGKIFRLREHLERFMRSLKFTRLDPGLNIDELEALTREVVKRNEDLREPGGDFTVTQFVTRGRAKSVVDPVPPTVCILPQRIDFAQFAKFYRSGVHVVIPRTRSYSTESLDPKVKHYSRMNFVIANLEAADVDPEAYPVLLDENGNIAEHIAGNFYVITDGVLRMPTDHSSLQGDTQRVIRDMAKRLGIPTREEDIQPYDAYTADEIFLTNTTYCILPAGKIDNRPVGDGSLGPITVGIDCGGSWNVGKMLQSSEQWPINFGFLGRGNTSKPRSIYDQIEGGCFGLKIHEDWGAMPAVIDTCLGVADELDFQVQLHTDTLNESGFVEDTLAAIDGRTIHMYHTEGAGGGHAPDIIRVAGIENCLPSSTNP
;
A
#
# COMPACT_ATOMS: atom_id res chain seq x y z
N MET A 1 -23.86 15.24 7.19
CA MET A 1 -22.68 15.80 6.51
C MET A 1 -23.19 16.59 5.34
N ASP A 2 -22.53 17.71 5.05
CA ASP A 2 -22.81 18.47 3.84
C ASP A 2 -22.44 17.63 2.61
N GLU A 3 -23.19 17.85 1.55
CA GLU A 3 -23.15 17.08 0.32
C GLU A 3 -21.94 17.48 -0.55
N LEU A 4 -21.27 16.49 -1.14
CA LEU A 4 -20.15 16.76 -2.03
C LEU A 4 -20.63 17.32 -3.38
N ILE A 5 -19.83 18.16 -4.00
CA ILE A 5 -20.07 18.74 -5.32
C ILE A 5 -19.32 17.94 -6.39
N ALA A 6 -20.04 17.41 -7.36
CA ALA A 6 -19.51 16.70 -8.52
C ALA A 6 -19.55 17.59 -9.78
N TYR A 7 -18.77 17.23 -10.80
CA TYR A 7 -18.97 17.73 -12.16
C TYR A 7 -19.85 16.75 -12.93
N PHE A 8 -20.93 17.21 -13.54
CA PHE A 8 -21.87 16.37 -14.28
C PHE A 8 -22.39 17.12 -15.52
N ASN A 9 -22.14 16.58 -16.71
CA ASN A 9 -22.62 17.10 -18.01
C ASN A 9 -22.42 18.61 -18.22
N GLY A 10 -21.27 19.16 -17.83
CA GLY A 10 -20.95 20.58 -18.03
C GLY A 10 -21.13 21.46 -16.79
N GLU A 11 -21.80 20.98 -15.76
CA GLU A 11 -22.15 21.76 -14.57
C GLU A 11 -21.55 21.17 -13.30
N PHE A 12 -21.40 22.00 -12.27
CA PHE A 12 -21.05 21.55 -10.93
C PHE A 12 -22.30 21.48 -10.08
N VAL A 13 -22.64 20.28 -9.63
CA VAL A 13 -23.90 19.99 -8.96
C VAL A 13 -23.65 19.17 -7.68
N PRO A 14 -24.53 19.24 -6.68
CA PRO A 14 -24.49 18.31 -5.57
C PRO A 14 -24.60 16.85 -6.03
N ASP A 15 -23.94 15.92 -5.34
CA ASP A 15 -23.87 14.49 -5.69
C ASP A 15 -25.26 13.87 -5.98
N SER A 16 -26.27 14.13 -5.15
CA SER A 16 -27.65 13.65 -5.35
C SER A 16 -28.31 14.09 -6.65
N GLN A 17 -27.78 15.12 -7.32
CA GLN A 17 -28.27 15.59 -8.61
C GLN A 17 -27.57 14.94 -9.80
N CYS A 18 -26.57 14.08 -9.58
CA CYS A 18 -25.93 13.28 -10.62
C CYS A 18 -26.83 12.12 -11.07
N LEU A 19 -27.89 12.45 -11.83
CA LEU A 19 -28.92 11.51 -12.25
C LEU A 19 -28.68 10.98 -13.67
N ILE A 20 -28.47 9.67 -13.79
CA ILE A 20 -28.39 8.97 -15.08
C ILE A 20 -29.79 8.52 -15.50
N HIS A 21 -30.19 8.84 -16.73
CA HIS A 21 -31.45 8.38 -17.28
C HIS A 21 -31.43 6.85 -17.49
N ALA A 22 -32.49 6.13 -17.15
CA ALA A 22 -32.56 4.66 -17.28
C ALA A 22 -32.36 4.13 -18.71
N THR A 23 -32.40 5.01 -19.71
CA THR A 23 -32.12 4.67 -21.12
C THR A 23 -30.68 4.97 -21.55
N ASP A 24 -29.84 5.48 -20.66
CA ASP A 24 -28.42 5.63 -20.91
C ASP A 24 -27.79 4.24 -21.16
N ARG A 25 -26.93 4.12 -22.17
CA ARG A 25 -26.31 2.83 -22.51
C ARG A 25 -25.25 2.41 -21.50
N GLY A 26 -24.65 3.33 -20.76
CA GLY A 26 -23.80 3.00 -19.62
C GLY A 26 -24.57 2.15 -18.60
N PHE A 27 -25.82 2.54 -18.32
CA PHE A 27 -26.71 1.78 -17.44
C PHE A 27 -27.24 0.50 -18.10
N ARG A 28 -27.74 0.58 -19.35
CA ARG A 28 -28.43 -0.54 -19.99
C ARG A 28 -27.51 -1.68 -20.44
N THR A 29 -26.28 -1.36 -20.84
CA THR A 29 -25.38 -2.33 -21.48
C THR A 29 -23.94 -2.28 -20.97
N GLY A 30 -23.62 -1.41 -20.00
CA GLY A 30 -22.24 -1.24 -19.54
C GLY A 30 -21.33 -0.53 -20.56
N ASP A 31 -21.89 0.27 -21.49
CA ASP A 31 -21.13 1.08 -22.45
C ASP A 31 -20.58 2.34 -21.75
N VAL A 32 -19.63 2.12 -20.85
CA VAL A 32 -19.07 3.11 -19.92
C VAL A 32 -17.61 2.79 -19.56
N VAL A 33 -16.78 3.82 -19.56
CA VAL A 33 -15.38 3.78 -19.12
C VAL A 33 -15.23 4.66 -17.89
N TYR A 34 -14.37 4.25 -16.94
CA TYR A 34 -14.08 5.04 -15.75
C TYR A 34 -12.60 4.99 -15.36
N ASP A 35 -12.14 5.97 -14.60
CA ASP A 35 -10.89 5.90 -13.86
C ASP A 35 -11.08 6.50 -12.46
N LEU A 36 -10.20 6.16 -11.52
CA LEU A 36 -10.32 6.55 -10.12
C LEU A 36 -8.96 6.99 -9.59
N GLN A 37 -8.91 8.18 -9.00
CA GLN A 37 -7.76 8.70 -8.26
C GLN A 37 -8.11 8.83 -6.78
N ARG A 38 -7.08 9.07 -5.97
CA ARG A 38 -7.19 9.36 -4.55
C ARG A 38 -6.42 10.65 -4.23
N THR A 39 -6.95 11.43 -3.30
CA THR A 39 -6.18 12.50 -2.64
C THR A 39 -5.35 11.96 -1.48
N PHE A 40 -4.21 12.59 -1.24
CA PHE A 40 -3.41 12.43 -0.04
C PHE A 40 -3.25 13.81 0.58
N ASP A 41 -3.87 13.99 1.74
CA ASP A 41 -4.01 15.31 2.38
C ASP A 41 -4.56 16.37 1.41
N GLY A 42 -5.68 16.03 0.75
CA GLY A 42 -6.36 16.92 -0.20
C GLY A 42 -5.67 17.07 -1.56
N LYS A 43 -4.47 16.50 -1.76
CA LYS A 43 -3.73 16.59 -3.03
C LYS A 43 -3.90 15.32 -3.87
N ILE A 44 -4.37 15.48 -5.10
CA ILE A 44 -4.56 14.35 -6.02
C ILE A 44 -3.20 13.76 -6.41
N PHE A 45 -3.05 12.45 -6.22
CA PHE A 45 -1.82 11.73 -6.56
C PHE A 45 -1.84 11.24 -8.01
N ARG A 46 -0.77 11.51 -8.76
CA ARG A 46 -0.54 11.04 -10.15
C ARG A 46 -1.74 11.24 -11.10
N LEU A 47 -2.39 12.41 -11.00
CA LEU A 47 -3.60 12.72 -11.79
C LEU A 47 -3.39 12.56 -13.30
N ARG A 48 -2.27 13.08 -13.84
CA ARG A 48 -2.01 13.04 -15.28
C ARG A 48 -1.92 11.60 -15.78
N GLU A 49 -1.19 10.75 -15.08
CA GLU A 49 -0.98 9.34 -15.45
C GLU A 49 -2.29 8.56 -15.48
N HIS A 50 -3.15 8.78 -14.47
CA HIS A 50 -4.49 8.20 -14.45
C HIS A 50 -5.35 8.70 -15.62
N LEU A 51 -5.33 9.99 -15.93
CA LEU A 51 -6.08 10.55 -17.06
C LEU A 51 -5.55 10.04 -18.40
N GLU A 52 -4.23 9.82 -18.55
CA GLU A 52 -3.67 9.18 -19.74
C GLU A 52 -4.21 7.76 -19.91
N ARG A 53 -4.34 6.97 -18.84
CA ARG A 53 -4.97 5.64 -18.90
C ARG A 53 -6.46 5.74 -19.25
N PHE A 54 -7.17 6.68 -18.63
CA PHE A 54 -8.57 6.95 -18.93
C PHE A 54 -8.78 7.24 -20.43
N MET A 55 -7.96 8.13 -21.00
CA MET A 55 -8.00 8.48 -22.43
C MET A 55 -7.66 7.28 -23.34
N ARG A 56 -6.76 6.37 -22.94
CA ARG A 56 -6.51 5.12 -23.68
C ARG A 56 -7.74 4.21 -23.68
N SER A 57 -8.43 4.07 -22.54
CA SER A 57 -9.66 3.27 -22.42
C SER A 57 -10.80 3.87 -23.26
N LEU A 58 -10.96 5.20 -23.24
CA LEU A 58 -11.91 5.93 -24.08
C LEU A 58 -11.61 5.73 -25.58
N LYS A 59 -10.34 5.82 -25.98
CA LYS A 59 -9.90 5.57 -27.35
C LYS A 59 -10.23 4.16 -27.82
N PHE A 60 -9.97 3.14 -27.00
CA PHE A 60 -10.27 1.75 -27.33
C PHE A 60 -11.78 1.53 -27.55
N THR A 61 -12.61 2.08 -26.66
CA THR A 61 -14.07 1.96 -26.70
C THR A 61 -14.76 2.96 -27.63
N ARG A 62 -14.00 3.84 -28.28
CA ARG A 62 -14.48 4.92 -29.15
C ARG A 62 -15.48 5.84 -28.44
N LEU A 63 -15.32 6.05 -27.13
CA LEU A 63 -16.07 7.03 -26.36
C LEU A 63 -15.34 8.37 -26.43
N ASP A 64 -16.04 9.41 -26.85
CA ASP A 64 -15.51 10.77 -26.86
C ASP A 64 -16.24 11.58 -25.77
N PRO A 65 -15.55 12.05 -24.73
CA PRO A 65 -16.15 12.88 -23.70
C PRO A 65 -16.41 14.33 -24.15
N GLY A 66 -15.93 14.74 -25.32
CA GLY A 66 -15.95 16.14 -25.76
C GLY A 66 -15.00 17.05 -24.96
N LEU A 67 -14.06 16.45 -24.23
CA LEU A 67 -13.06 17.11 -23.40
C LEU A 67 -11.68 16.54 -23.71
N ASN A 68 -10.70 17.42 -23.84
CA ASN A 68 -9.30 17.00 -23.90
C ASN A 68 -8.74 16.70 -22.50
N ILE A 69 -7.54 16.12 -22.46
CA ILE A 69 -6.92 15.69 -21.21
C ILE A 69 -6.61 16.85 -20.24
N ASP A 70 -6.29 18.04 -20.74
CA ASP A 70 -5.99 19.22 -19.91
C ASP A 70 -7.28 19.80 -19.29
N GLU A 71 -8.38 19.77 -20.04
CA GLU A 71 -9.70 20.14 -19.53
C GLU A 71 -10.18 19.18 -18.45
N LEU A 72 -10.04 17.86 -18.66
CA LEU A 72 -10.34 16.85 -17.64
C LEU A 72 -9.50 17.03 -16.39
N GLU A 73 -8.21 17.35 -16.55
CA GLU A 73 -7.31 17.62 -15.43
C GLU A 73 -7.76 18.85 -14.63
N ALA A 74 -8.04 19.97 -15.31
CA ALA A 74 -8.50 21.20 -14.68
C ALA A 74 -9.83 20.99 -13.94
N LEU A 75 -10.80 20.32 -14.57
CA LEU A 75 -12.10 20.03 -13.96
C LEU A 75 -11.95 19.11 -12.74
N THR A 76 -11.10 18.09 -12.81
CA THR A 76 -10.85 17.18 -11.67
C THR A 76 -10.26 17.92 -10.47
N ARG A 77 -9.28 18.81 -10.71
CA ARG A 77 -8.69 19.65 -9.65
C ARG A 77 -9.71 20.59 -9.04
N GLU A 78 -10.57 21.16 -9.87
CA GLU A 78 -11.63 22.06 -9.40
C GLU A 78 -12.70 21.30 -8.57
N VAL A 79 -13.05 20.06 -8.93
CA VAL A 79 -13.92 19.21 -8.10
C VAL A 79 -13.31 19.03 -6.70
N VAL A 80 -12.03 18.67 -6.58
CA VAL A 80 -11.39 18.51 -5.26
C VAL A 80 -11.38 19.83 -4.49
N LYS A 81 -11.00 20.93 -5.15
CA LYS A 81 -10.95 22.25 -4.53
C LYS A 81 -12.29 22.68 -3.92
N ARG A 82 -13.41 22.42 -4.62
CA ARG A 82 -14.75 22.77 -4.11
C ARG A 82 -15.19 21.96 -2.89
N ASN A 83 -14.59 20.81 -2.68
CA ASN A 83 -14.93 19.90 -1.59
C ASN A 83 -13.92 19.95 -0.44
N GLU A 84 -12.86 20.75 -0.54
CA GLU A 84 -11.77 20.76 0.45
C GLU A 84 -12.26 21.17 1.85
N ASP A 85 -13.15 22.15 1.95
CA ASP A 85 -13.74 22.57 3.23
C ASP A 85 -14.60 21.47 3.90
N LEU A 86 -15.01 20.48 3.11
CA LEU A 86 -15.77 19.32 3.59
C LEU A 86 -14.86 18.15 3.99
N ARG A 87 -13.55 18.23 3.75
CA ARG A 87 -12.61 17.16 4.10
C ARG A 87 -12.41 17.10 5.61
N GLU A 88 -12.61 15.91 6.18
CA GLU A 88 -12.40 15.69 7.61
C GLU A 88 -10.91 15.69 7.95
N PRO A 89 -10.50 16.02 9.19
CA PRO A 89 -9.12 15.88 9.62
C PRO A 89 -8.61 14.43 9.43
N GLY A 90 -7.54 14.27 8.65
CA GLY A 90 -7.02 12.94 8.27
C GLY A 90 -7.86 12.19 7.23
N GLY A 91 -8.93 12.81 6.73
CA GLY A 91 -9.75 12.31 5.64
C GLY A 91 -9.19 12.69 4.27
N ASP A 92 -9.64 11.94 3.26
CA ASP A 92 -9.30 12.12 1.86
C ASP A 92 -10.47 11.70 0.96
N PHE A 93 -10.39 12.07 -0.32
CA PHE A 93 -11.37 11.72 -1.33
C PHE A 93 -10.81 10.69 -2.32
N THR A 94 -11.68 9.81 -2.80
CA THR A 94 -11.54 9.28 -4.15
C THR A 94 -12.19 10.23 -5.14
N VAL A 95 -11.66 10.30 -6.34
CA VAL A 95 -12.21 11.11 -7.43
C VAL A 95 -12.31 10.24 -8.65
N THR A 96 -13.54 10.00 -9.11
CA THR A 96 -13.83 9.07 -10.20
C THR A 96 -14.32 9.82 -11.42
N GLN A 97 -13.61 9.71 -12.54
CA GLN A 97 -14.16 10.12 -13.84
C GLN A 97 -14.89 8.96 -14.47
N PHE A 98 -16.08 9.19 -15.02
CA PHE A 98 -16.70 8.21 -15.90
C PHE A 98 -17.36 8.89 -17.11
N VAL A 99 -17.37 8.16 -18.21
CA VAL A 99 -18.01 8.57 -19.46
C VAL A 99 -18.86 7.42 -19.98
N THR A 100 -20.13 7.69 -20.22
CA THR A 100 -21.03 6.74 -20.91
C THR A 100 -21.30 7.20 -22.33
N ARG A 101 -21.80 6.29 -23.18
CA ARG A 101 -22.31 6.64 -24.52
C ARG A 101 -23.49 7.61 -24.51
N GLY A 102 -24.17 7.79 -23.36
CA GLY A 102 -25.38 8.59 -23.27
C GLY A 102 -26.65 7.86 -23.72
N ARG A 103 -27.70 8.63 -23.98
CA ARG A 103 -29.06 8.16 -24.30
C ARG A 103 -29.22 7.78 -25.77
N ALA A 104 -28.51 6.75 -26.20
CA ALA A 104 -28.56 6.24 -27.57
C ALA A 104 -29.42 4.97 -27.70
N LYS A 105 -30.04 4.75 -28.87
CA LYS A 105 -30.69 3.48 -29.22
C LYS A 105 -29.66 2.51 -29.82
N SER A 106 -28.79 3.01 -30.69
CA SER A 106 -27.66 2.31 -31.31
C SER A 106 -26.33 2.92 -30.89
N VAL A 107 -25.25 2.13 -30.87
CA VAL A 107 -23.91 2.60 -30.48
C VAL A 107 -23.34 3.68 -31.42
N VAL A 108 -23.88 3.79 -32.64
CA VAL A 108 -23.46 4.77 -33.65
C VAL A 108 -24.36 6.00 -33.72
N ASP A 109 -25.38 6.10 -32.87
CA ASP A 109 -26.23 7.29 -32.83
C ASP A 109 -25.40 8.50 -32.36
N PRO A 110 -25.48 9.66 -33.03
CA PRO A 110 -24.74 10.86 -32.64
C PRO A 110 -25.43 11.55 -31.46
N VAL A 111 -25.35 10.94 -30.28
CA VAL A 111 -25.87 11.51 -29.03
C VAL A 111 -24.71 12.02 -28.18
N PRO A 112 -24.93 13.06 -27.36
CA PRO A 112 -23.91 13.49 -26.41
C PRO A 112 -23.64 12.39 -25.36
N PRO A 113 -22.37 12.19 -24.96
CA PRO A 113 -22.02 11.29 -23.87
C PRO A 113 -22.54 11.84 -22.52
N THR A 114 -22.67 10.97 -21.53
CA THR A 114 -22.77 11.41 -20.13
C THR A 114 -21.36 11.48 -19.57
N VAL A 115 -20.95 12.62 -19.02
CA VAL A 115 -19.61 12.83 -18.45
C VAL A 115 -19.74 13.25 -17.00
N CYS A 116 -18.99 12.59 -16.12
CA CYS A 116 -19.01 12.88 -14.69
C CYS A 116 -17.61 12.82 -14.08
N ILE A 117 -17.38 13.67 -13.07
CA ILE A 117 -16.25 13.61 -12.15
C ILE A 117 -16.82 13.65 -10.74
N LEU A 118 -16.80 12.49 -10.08
CA LEU A 118 -17.50 12.23 -8.83
C LEU A 118 -16.50 12.09 -7.67
N PRO A 119 -16.50 12.99 -6.68
CA PRO A 119 -15.74 12.80 -5.45
C PRO A 119 -16.50 11.92 -4.46
N GLN A 120 -15.79 11.08 -3.70
CA GLN A 120 -16.35 10.31 -2.59
C GLN A 120 -15.41 10.30 -1.40
N ARG A 121 -15.95 10.32 -0.18
CA ARG A 121 -15.16 10.15 1.06
C ARG A 121 -14.62 8.72 1.14
N ILE A 122 -13.43 8.58 1.71
CA ILE A 122 -12.85 7.26 2.00
C ILE A 122 -13.18 6.84 3.42
N ASP A 123 -13.83 5.69 3.58
CA ASP A 123 -13.96 5.03 4.88
C ASP A 123 -12.70 4.20 5.18
N PHE A 124 -11.70 4.84 5.79
CA PHE A 124 -10.46 4.16 6.16
C PHE A 124 -10.67 3.06 7.21
N ALA A 125 -11.71 3.15 8.05
CA ALA A 125 -11.97 2.17 9.09
C ALA A 125 -12.30 0.79 8.50
N GLN A 126 -12.93 0.76 7.32
CA GLN A 126 -13.19 -0.46 6.56
C GLN A 126 -11.91 -1.27 6.30
N PHE A 127 -10.79 -0.61 5.98
CA PHE A 127 -9.53 -1.26 5.62
C PHE A 127 -8.56 -1.43 6.78
N ALA A 128 -8.60 -0.51 7.77
CA ALA A 128 -7.60 -0.40 8.83
C ALA A 128 -7.33 -1.71 9.59
N LYS A 129 -8.36 -2.53 9.80
CA LYS A 129 -8.24 -3.83 10.49
C LYS A 129 -7.38 -4.85 9.74
N PHE A 130 -7.39 -4.80 8.41
CA PHE A 130 -6.65 -5.76 7.58
C PHE A 130 -5.15 -5.44 7.51
N TYR A 131 -4.72 -4.23 7.85
CA TYR A 131 -3.29 -3.95 8.04
C TYR A 131 -2.69 -4.64 9.26
N ARG A 132 -3.53 -5.08 10.20
CA ARG A 132 -3.10 -5.83 11.38
C ARG A 132 -3.25 -7.33 11.23
N SER A 133 -4.31 -7.77 10.54
CA SER A 133 -4.70 -9.18 10.45
C SER A 133 -4.46 -9.80 9.08
N GLY A 134 -4.24 -8.98 8.06
CA GLY A 134 -4.28 -9.39 6.67
C GLY A 134 -5.71 -9.66 6.19
N VAL A 135 -6.00 -9.41 4.92
CA VAL A 135 -7.24 -9.87 4.31
C VAL A 135 -7.24 -11.39 4.16
N HIS A 136 -8.44 -11.97 4.16
CA HIS A 136 -8.67 -13.32 3.69
C HIS A 136 -8.93 -13.26 2.18
N VAL A 137 -8.02 -13.80 1.38
CA VAL A 137 -8.18 -13.92 -0.07
C VAL A 137 -8.94 -15.21 -0.38
N VAL A 138 -9.89 -15.16 -1.30
CA VAL A 138 -10.58 -16.37 -1.81
C VAL A 138 -10.41 -16.42 -3.32
N ILE A 139 -10.12 -17.61 -3.87
CA ILE A 139 -10.09 -17.82 -5.32
C ILE A 139 -11.49 -18.31 -5.76
N PRO A 140 -12.29 -17.46 -6.43
CA PRO A 140 -13.63 -17.82 -6.85
C PRO A 140 -13.60 -18.75 -8.08
N ARG A 141 -14.74 -19.38 -8.37
CA ARG A 141 -14.95 -20.12 -9.62
C ARG A 141 -15.02 -19.17 -10.80
N THR A 142 -15.65 -18.01 -10.62
CA THR A 142 -15.82 -17.01 -11.67
C THR A 142 -14.47 -16.51 -12.20
N ARG A 143 -14.33 -16.42 -13.53
CA ARG A 143 -13.10 -16.03 -14.22
C ARG A 143 -13.05 -14.53 -14.52
N SER A 144 -11.82 -14.01 -14.60
CA SER A 144 -11.56 -12.64 -15.04
C SER A 144 -11.86 -12.48 -16.52
N TYR A 145 -11.77 -11.24 -17.00
CA TYR A 145 -11.87 -10.94 -18.40
C TYR A 145 -10.67 -11.47 -19.20
N SER A 146 -10.94 -11.82 -20.46
CA SER A 146 -9.93 -12.23 -21.44
C SER A 146 -9.88 -11.22 -22.58
N THR A 147 -8.73 -11.11 -23.24
CA THR A 147 -8.59 -10.29 -24.46
C THR A 147 -9.49 -10.75 -25.61
N GLU A 148 -9.99 -11.98 -25.57
CA GLU A 148 -10.97 -12.53 -26.50
C GLU A 148 -12.41 -12.09 -26.22
N SER A 149 -12.71 -11.63 -24.99
CA SER A 149 -14.03 -11.17 -24.58
C SER A 149 -14.10 -9.64 -24.44
N LEU A 150 -13.43 -9.10 -23.42
CA LEU A 150 -13.30 -7.68 -23.17
C LEU A 150 -11.91 -7.44 -22.60
N ASP A 151 -11.09 -6.66 -23.30
CA ASP A 151 -9.70 -6.49 -22.91
C ASP A 151 -9.58 -5.93 -21.48
N PRO A 152 -8.94 -6.67 -20.53
CA PRO A 152 -8.86 -6.27 -19.12
C PRO A 152 -8.07 -4.97 -18.90
N LYS A 153 -7.31 -4.50 -19.90
CA LYS A 153 -6.63 -3.20 -19.86
C LYS A 153 -7.61 -2.02 -19.91
N VAL A 154 -8.86 -2.23 -20.34
CA VAL A 154 -9.90 -1.19 -20.36
C VAL A 154 -10.54 -1.10 -18.98
N LYS A 155 -10.52 0.08 -18.37
CA LYS A 155 -11.17 0.29 -17.06
C LYS A 155 -12.64 0.70 -17.25
N HIS A 156 -13.58 -0.18 -16.95
CA HIS A 156 -15.02 -0.02 -17.24
C HIS A 156 -15.93 -0.53 -16.12
N TYR A 157 -17.22 -0.13 -16.13
CA TYR A 157 -18.24 -0.60 -15.17
C TYR A 157 -19.02 -1.84 -15.62
N SER A 158 -18.76 -2.43 -16.80
CA SER A 158 -19.21 -3.78 -17.11
C SER A 158 -18.53 -4.78 -16.16
N ARG A 159 -19.12 -5.08 -15.00
CA ARG A 159 -18.40 -5.77 -13.90
C ARG A 159 -19.23 -6.86 -13.23
N MET A 160 -20.20 -7.44 -13.93
CA MET A 160 -21.08 -8.48 -13.37
C MET A 160 -20.30 -9.73 -12.93
N ASN A 161 -19.25 -10.12 -13.67
CA ASN A 161 -18.34 -11.19 -13.26
C ASN A 161 -17.65 -10.89 -11.93
N PHE A 162 -17.17 -9.66 -11.72
CA PHE A 162 -16.57 -9.25 -10.45
C PHE A 162 -17.59 -9.22 -9.30
N VAL A 163 -18.85 -8.86 -9.56
CA VAL A 163 -19.93 -8.96 -8.57
C VAL A 163 -20.17 -10.42 -8.17
N ILE A 164 -20.27 -11.34 -9.14
CA ILE A 164 -20.43 -12.77 -8.87
C ILE A 164 -19.23 -13.32 -8.10
N ALA A 165 -18.01 -12.99 -8.50
CA ALA A 165 -16.80 -13.38 -7.79
C ALA A 165 -16.78 -12.90 -6.33
N ASN A 166 -17.29 -11.69 -6.07
CA ASN A 166 -17.41 -11.16 -4.70
C ASN A 166 -18.46 -11.91 -3.88
N LEU A 167 -19.59 -12.30 -4.49
CA LEU A 167 -20.60 -13.13 -3.83
C LEU A 167 -20.04 -14.52 -3.51
N GLU A 168 -19.33 -15.14 -4.45
CA GLU A 168 -18.68 -16.44 -4.22
C GLU A 168 -17.64 -16.38 -3.08
N ALA A 169 -16.88 -15.29 -2.95
CA ALA A 169 -15.98 -15.08 -1.82
C ALA A 169 -16.75 -14.85 -0.51
N ALA A 170 -17.81 -14.05 -0.54
CA ALA A 170 -18.65 -13.77 0.62
C ALA A 170 -19.39 -15.02 1.16
N ASP A 171 -19.70 -15.99 0.29
CA ASP A 171 -20.25 -17.29 0.68
C ASP A 171 -19.25 -18.11 1.53
N VAL A 172 -17.95 -17.85 1.41
CA VAL A 172 -16.89 -18.46 2.24
C VAL A 172 -16.64 -17.64 3.50
N ASP A 173 -16.49 -16.32 3.34
CA ASP A 173 -16.27 -15.36 4.42
C ASP A 173 -16.77 -13.98 3.96
N PRO A 174 -17.74 -13.34 4.66
CA PRO A 174 -18.29 -12.04 4.29
C PRO A 174 -17.27 -10.91 4.16
N GLU A 175 -16.08 -11.06 4.76
CA GLU A 175 -15.01 -10.06 4.73
C GLU A 175 -13.87 -10.43 3.76
N ALA A 176 -14.00 -11.54 3.02
CA ALA A 176 -12.98 -11.99 2.09
C ALA A 176 -12.92 -11.18 0.78
N TYR A 177 -11.74 -11.20 0.18
CA TYR A 177 -11.41 -10.49 -1.05
C TYR A 177 -11.19 -11.50 -2.19
N PRO A 178 -11.99 -11.49 -3.26
CA PRO A 178 -11.84 -12.42 -4.37
C PRO A 178 -10.62 -12.10 -5.24
N VAL A 179 -9.85 -13.11 -5.63
CA VAL A 179 -8.78 -13.01 -6.65
C VAL A 179 -9.08 -13.98 -7.78
N LEU A 180 -9.39 -13.44 -8.95
CA LEU A 180 -9.89 -14.21 -10.08
C LEU A 180 -8.75 -14.85 -10.86
N LEU A 181 -9.06 -15.99 -11.48
CA LEU A 181 -8.19 -16.64 -12.46
C LEU A 181 -8.55 -16.21 -13.89
N ASP A 182 -7.59 -16.26 -14.79
CA ASP A 182 -7.79 -16.21 -16.23
C ASP A 182 -8.35 -17.54 -16.79
N GLU A 183 -8.57 -17.61 -18.10
CA GLU A 183 -9.11 -18.79 -18.78
C GLU A 183 -8.16 -20.00 -18.76
N ASN A 184 -6.87 -19.78 -18.54
CA ASN A 184 -5.83 -20.81 -18.46
C ASN A 184 -5.58 -21.28 -17.01
N GLY A 185 -6.25 -20.67 -16.03
CA GLY A 185 -6.11 -21.00 -14.62
C GLY A 185 -4.97 -20.25 -13.92
N ASN A 186 -4.35 -19.25 -14.55
CA ASN A 186 -3.40 -18.36 -13.89
C ASN A 186 -4.15 -17.30 -13.07
N ILE A 187 -3.54 -16.80 -11.99
CA ILE A 187 -4.00 -15.65 -11.24
C ILE A 187 -3.99 -14.41 -12.14
N ALA A 188 -5.11 -13.70 -12.22
CA ALA A 188 -5.30 -12.51 -13.04
C ALA A 188 -5.25 -11.23 -12.19
N GLU A 189 -6.34 -10.93 -11.47
CA GLU A 189 -6.44 -9.74 -10.64
C GLU A 189 -7.51 -9.88 -9.55
N HIS A 190 -7.47 -8.99 -8.57
CA HIS A 190 -8.56 -8.78 -7.62
C HIS A 190 -9.61 -7.85 -8.25
N ILE A 191 -10.88 -7.98 -7.84
CA ILE A 191 -12.02 -7.23 -8.43
C ILE A 191 -11.84 -5.69 -8.43
N ALA A 192 -11.01 -5.17 -7.55
CA ALA A 192 -10.73 -3.75 -7.42
C ALA A 192 -9.28 -3.37 -7.76
N GLY A 193 -8.38 -4.30 -8.09
CA GLY A 193 -6.99 -3.96 -8.42
C GLY A 193 -6.06 -5.17 -8.52
N ASN A 194 -4.74 -4.96 -8.41
CA ASN A 194 -3.77 -6.01 -8.74
C ASN A 194 -3.43 -6.91 -7.53
N PHE A 195 -2.92 -8.10 -7.82
CA PHE A 195 -2.49 -9.12 -6.86
C PHE A 195 -0.98 -9.38 -6.97
N TYR A 196 -0.32 -9.63 -5.83
CA TYR A 196 1.12 -9.86 -5.77
C TYR A 196 1.44 -11.01 -4.83
N VAL A 197 2.49 -11.75 -5.19
CA VAL A 197 3.06 -12.85 -4.41
C VAL A 197 4.52 -12.54 -4.14
N ILE A 198 5.00 -12.87 -2.95
CA ILE A 198 6.42 -12.83 -2.60
C ILE A 198 6.85 -14.25 -2.25
N THR A 199 7.95 -14.68 -2.87
CA THR A 199 8.60 -15.97 -2.59
C THR A 199 10.09 -15.79 -2.70
N ASP A 200 10.84 -16.21 -1.68
CA ASP A 200 12.30 -16.10 -1.59
C ASP A 200 12.79 -14.65 -1.82
N GLY A 201 12.05 -13.68 -1.28
CA GLY A 201 12.34 -12.25 -1.42
C GLY A 201 12.11 -11.67 -2.82
N VAL A 202 11.52 -12.42 -3.75
CA VAL A 202 11.18 -11.96 -5.11
C VAL A 202 9.71 -11.56 -5.17
N LEU A 203 9.44 -10.32 -5.57
CA LEU A 203 8.09 -9.79 -5.82
C LEU A 203 7.58 -10.23 -7.20
N ARG A 204 6.57 -11.08 -7.23
CA ARG A 204 5.95 -11.65 -8.43
C ARG A 204 4.58 -11.02 -8.66
N MET A 205 4.25 -10.75 -9.92
CA MET A 205 2.94 -10.26 -10.32
C MET A 205 2.47 -10.88 -11.64
N PRO A 206 1.15 -10.99 -11.86
CA PRO A 206 0.60 -11.44 -13.13
C PRO A 206 1.03 -10.56 -14.30
N THR A 207 1.06 -11.16 -15.48
CA THR A 207 1.30 -10.45 -16.75
C THR A 207 0.17 -9.48 -17.08
N ASP A 208 0.43 -8.52 -17.97
CA ASP A 208 -0.58 -7.55 -18.43
C ASP A 208 -1.60 -8.15 -19.42
N HIS A 209 -1.55 -9.44 -19.71
CA HIS A 209 -2.49 -10.13 -20.59
C HIS A 209 -3.86 -10.34 -19.94
N SER A 210 -3.90 -10.52 -18.63
CA SER A 210 -5.10 -10.87 -17.86
C SER A 210 -5.48 -9.83 -16.81
N SER A 211 -4.76 -8.71 -16.72
CA SER A 211 -4.92 -7.71 -15.66
C SER A 211 -4.92 -6.28 -16.16
N LEU A 212 -5.51 -5.38 -15.37
CA LEU A 212 -5.46 -3.95 -15.61
C LEU A 212 -4.03 -3.43 -15.40
N GLN A 213 -3.58 -2.58 -16.33
CA GLN A 213 -2.34 -1.79 -16.18
C GLN A 213 -2.52 -0.69 -15.11
N GLY A 214 -2.44 -1.09 -13.84
CA GLY A 214 -2.68 -0.23 -12.69
C GLY A 214 -1.58 0.82 -12.47
N ASP A 215 -1.96 2.04 -12.11
CA ASP A 215 -0.97 3.08 -11.77
C ASP A 215 -0.29 2.77 -10.44
N THR A 216 -1.02 2.16 -9.49
CA THR A 216 -0.42 1.62 -8.27
C THR A 216 0.62 0.55 -8.60
N GLN A 217 0.39 -0.34 -9.57
CA GLN A 217 1.40 -1.31 -10.00
C GLN A 217 2.66 -0.62 -10.55
N ARG A 218 2.53 0.49 -11.28
CA ARG A 218 3.70 1.28 -11.71
C ARG A 218 4.47 1.82 -10.51
N VAL A 219 3.78 2.34 -9.49
CA VAL A 219 4.40 2.79 -8.22
C VAL A 219 5.12 1.62 -7.52
N ILE A 220 4.49 0.45 -7.42
CA ILE A 220 5.10 -0.73 -6.80
C ILE A 220 6.38 -1.14 -7.50
N ARG A 221 6.41 -1.17 -8.84
CA ARG A 221 7.62 -1.47 -9.61
C ARG A 221 8.72 -0.42 -9.39
N ASP A 222 8.35 0.86 -9.39
CA ASP A 222 9.28 1.96 -9.09
C ASP A 222 9.88 1.80 -7.69
N MET A 223 9.05 1.47 -6.69
CA MET A 223 9.46 1.25 -5.30
C MET A 223 10.36 0.02 -5.16
N ALA A 224 9.97 -1.12 -5.71
CA ALA A 224 10.77 -2.34 -5.66
C ALA A 224 12.16 -2.13 -6.25
N LYS A 225 12.27 -1.44 -7.40
CA LYS A 225 13.54 -1.06 -7.99
C LYS A 225 14.39 -0.19 -7.07
N ARG A 226 13.80 0.83 -6.43
CA ARG A 226 14.51 1.72 -5.49
C ARG A 226 14.94 0.99 -4.22
N LEU A 227 14.16 0.01 -3.77
CA LEU A 227 14.42 -0.76 -2.55
C LEU A 227 15.39 -1.93 -2.79
N GLY A 228 15.69 -2.26 -4.05
CA GLY A 228 16.54 -3.39 -4.41
C GLY A 228 15.81 -4.74 -4.38
N ILE A 229 14.47 -4.74 -4.39
CA ILE A 229 13.65 -5.94 -4.36
C ILE A 229 13.56 -6.49 -5.80
N PRO A 230 14.01 -7.74 -6.05
CA PRO A 230 13.85 -8.37 -7.36
C PRO A 230 12.36 -8.49 -7.73
N THR A 231 12.02 -8.20 -8.98
CA THR A 231 10.65 -8.31 -9.48
C THR A 231 10.55 -9.28 -10.65
N ARG A 232 9.44 -10.01 -10.74
CA ARG A 232 9.10 -10.87 -11.88
C ARG A 232 7.66 -10.66 -12.31
N GLU A 233 7.48 -10.58 -13.61
CA GLU A 233 6.17 -10.62 -14.25
C GLU A 233 6.05 -11.96 -14.96
N GLU A 234 5.13 -12.80 -14.48
CA GLU A 234 5.00 -14.18 -14.92
C GLU A 234 3.56 -14.68 -14.72
N ASP A 235 3.24 -15.81 -15.33
CA ASP A 235 1.99 -16.50 -15.08
C ASP A 235 2.06 -17.18 -13.71
N ILE A 236 1.26 -16.68 -12.76
CA ILE A 236 1.22 -17.16 -11.38
C ILE A 236 0.09 -18.17 -11.26
N GLN A 237 0.35 -19.37 -10.75
CA GLN A 237 -0.66 -20.39 -10.50
C GLN A 237 -1.16 -20.31 -9.04
N PRO A 238 -2.34 -20.88 -8.74
CA PRO A 238 -2.81 -21.01 -7.35
C PRO A 238 -1.79 -21.69 -6.43
N TYR A 239 -0.98 -22.62 -6.95
CA TYR A 239 0.12 -23.23 -6.22
C TYR A 239 1.08 -22.18 -5.65
N ASP A 240 1.55 -21.24 -6.48
CA ASP A 240 2.51 -20.21 -6.10
C ASP A 240 1.93 -19.29 -5.01
N ALA A 241 0.63 -18.97 -5.11
CA ALA A 241 -0.06 -18.18 -4.10
C ALA A 241 -0.25 -18.95 -2.79
N TYR A 242 -0.55 -20.26 -2.83
CA TYR A 242 -0.72 -21.09 -1.64
C TYR A 242 0.60 -21.38 -0.91
N THR A 243 1.74 -21.29 -1.59
CA THR A 243 3.08 -21.50 -1.02
C THR A 243 3.89 -20.20 -0.88
N ALA A 244 3.21 -19.05 -0.95
CA ALA A 244 3.84 -17.74 -0.85
C ALA A 244 4.32 -17.43 0.57
N ASP A 245 5.45 -16.72 0.67
CA ASP A 245 5.92 -16.14 1.93
C ASP A 245 5.03 -14.96 2.33
N GLU A 246 4.66 -14.11 1.36
CA GLU A 246 3.79 -12.96 1.56
C GLU A 246 2.86 -12.76 0.37
N ILE A 247 1.67 -12.22 0.61
CA ILE A 247 0.70 -11.84 -0.43
C ILE A 247 0.15 -10.47 -0.10
N PHE A 248 -0.04 -9.64 -1.13
CA PHE A 248 -0.81 -8.41 -0.98
C PHE A 248 -1.63 -8.05 -2.21
N LEU A 249 -2.68 -7.28 -1.94
CA LEU A 249 -3.53 -6.66 -2.93
C LEU A 249 -3.16 -5.19 -3.07
N THR A 250 -3.42 -4.62 -4.24
CA THR A 250 -3.31 -3.17 -4.41
C THR A 250 -4.57 -2.55 -4.97
N ASN A 251 -4.84 -1.33 -4.56
CA ASN A 251 -5.90 -0.48 -5.09
C ASN A 251 -5.53 0.99 -4.83
N THR A 252 -6.03 1.93 -5.63
CA THR A 252 -5.78 3.36 -5.42
C THR A 252 -6.29 3.88 -4.06
N THR A 253 -7.42 3.36 -3.57
CA THR A 253 -8.06 3.74 -2.30
C THR A 253 -7.24 3.33 -1.08
N TYR A 254 -6.90 2.04 -0.96
CA TYR A 254 -6.17 1.49 0.19
C TYR A 254 -4.68 1.25 -0.09
N CYS A 255 -4.13 1.66 -1.22
CA CYS A 255 -2.71 1.44 -1.55
C CYS A 255 -2.33 -0.06 -1.56
N ILE A 256 -1.55 -0.52 -0.58
CA ILE A 256 -1.11 -1.90 -0.38
C ILE A 256 -1.92 -2.50 0.76
N LEU A 257 -2.52 -3.66 0.56
CA LEU A 257 -3.32 -4.36 1.56
C LEU A 257 -2.80 -5.79 1.72
N PRO A 258 -2.17 -6.13 2.85
CA PRO A 258 -1.59 -7.47 3.06
C PRO A 258 -2.69 -8.53 3.14
N ALA A 259 -2.37 -9.76 2.76
CA ALA A 259 -3.22 -10.93 2.95
C ALA A 259 -2.60 -11.88 3.99
N GLY A 260 -3.38 -12.26 5.00
CA GLY A 260 -2.95 -13.18 6.05
C GLY A 260 -3.39 -14.62 5.78
N LYS A 261 -4.35 -14.80 4.86
CA LYS A 261 -4.95 -16.10 4.54
C LYS A 261 -5.37 -16.12 3.07
N ILE A 262 -5.18 -17.25 2.40
CA ILE A 262 -5.73 -17.52 1.06
C ILE A 262 -6.47 -18.86 1.06
N ASP A 263 -7.74 -18.84 0.65
CA ASP A 263 -8.72 -19.90 0.88
C ASP A 263 -8.60 -20.43 2.33
N ASN A 264 -8.29 -21.70 2.53
CA ASN A 264 -8.14 -22.29 3.87
C ASN A 264 -6.69 -22.44 4.34
N ARG A 265 -5.76 -21.64 3.79
CA ARG A 265 -4.33 -21.70 4.13
C ARG A 265 -3.84 -20.35 4.66
N PRO A 266 -3.07 -20.32 5.77
CA PRO A 266 -2.35 -19.10 6.14
C PRO A 266 -1.34 -18.76 5.05
N VAL A 267 -1.06 -17.47 4.89
CA VAL A 267 0.05 -16.99 4.04
C VAL A 267 1.31 -16.96 4.91
N GLY A 268 2.43 -17.44 4.39
CA GLY A 268 3.69 -17.54 5.14
C GLY A 268 3.55 -18.31 6.45
N ASP A 269 4.15 -17.76 7.51
CA ASP A 269 4.12 -18.28 8.88
C ASP A 269 3.00 -17.67 9.75
N GLY A 270 2.11 -16.88 9.15
CA GLY A 270 1.07 -16.12 9.86
C GLY A 270 1.45 -14.68 10.16
N SER A 271 2.69 -14.24 9.87
CA SER A 271 3.05 -12.83 9.78
C SER A 271 2.59 -12.23 8.44
N LEU A 272 2.44 -10.91 8.37
CA LEU A 272 2.10 -10.20 7.12
C LEU A 272 3.33 -9.86 6.28
N GLY A 273 4.51 -10.32 6.72
CA GLY A 273 5.75 -10.26 5.96
C GLY A 273 6.48 -8.90 5.97
N PRO A 274 7.83 -8.91 6.03
CA PRO A 274 8.63 -7.69 6.11
C PRO A 274 8.67 -6.89 4.80
N ILE A 275 8.41 -7.48 3.63
CA ILE A 275 8.42 -6.75 2.36
C ILE A 275 7.09 -6.03 2.13
N THR A 276 5.99 -6.68 2.49
CA THR A 276 4.61 -6.22 2.27
C THR A 276 4.21 -5.15 3.28
N VAL A 277 4.30 -5.48 4.57
CA VAL A 277 3.90 -4.53 5.62
C VAL A 277 5.03 -3.59 5.95
N GLY A 278 6.27 -3.90 5.53
CA GLY A 278 7.42 -3.11 5.89
C GLY A 278 7.50 -3.06 7.39
N ILE A 279 8.34 -3.88 8.01
CA ILE A 279 8.77 -3.51 9.35
C ILE A 279 9.69 -2.32 9.13
N ASP A 280 9.14 -1.13 8.89
CA ASP A 280 9.79 0.16 8.80
C ASP A 280 8.76 1.20 9.26
N CYS A 281 8.36 1.08 10.52
CA CYS A 281 7.60 2.12 11.24
C CYS A 281 8.44 3.38 11.48
N GLY A 282 9.62 3.50 10.85
CA GLY A 282 10.45 4.69 10.89
C GLY A 282 9.85 5.84 10.07
N GLY A 283 10.59 6.94 10.01
CA GLY A 283 10.26 8.11 9.22
C GLY A 283 9.51 9.22 9.97
N SER A 284 9.69 10.44 9.47
CA SER A 284 9.24 11.69 10.10
C SER A 284 7.73 11.75 10.36
N TRP A 285 6.90 11.11 9.54
CA TRP A 285 5.44 11.09 9.75
C TRP A 285 5.05 10.34 11.04
N ASN A 286 5.58 9.12 11.24
CA ASN A 286 5.28 8.30 12.42
C ASN A 286 5.79 8.97 13.69
N VAL A 287 7.02 9.50 13.64
CA VAL A 287 7.62 10.28 14.74
C VAL A 287 6.75 11.50 15.06
N GLY A 288 6.31 12.24 14.04
CA GLY A 288 5.40 13.37 14.21
C GLY A 288 4.07 13.00 14.88
N LYS A 289 3.50 11.82 14.57
CA LYS A 289 2.28 11.33 15.25
C LYS A 289 2.52 10.97 16.70
N MET A 290 3.65 10.33 17.02
CA MET A 290 4.02 10.04 18.40
C MET A 290 4.18 11.33 19.21
N LEU A 291 4.88 12.33 18.66
CA LEU A 291 5.03 13.65 19.29
C LEU A 291 3.68 14.34 19.51
N GLN A 292 2.82 14.44 18.48
CA GLN A 292 1.47 15.01 18.59
C GLN A 292 0.63 14.30 19.68
N SER A 293 0.71 12.97 19.75
CA SER A 293 -0.04 12.20 20.75
C SER A 293 0.41 12.46 22.19
N SER A 294 1.65 12.94 22.35
CA SER A 294 2.27 13.22 23.64
C SER A 294 1.97 14.63 24.16
N GLU A 295 1.58 15.57 23.28
CA GLU A 295 1.34 16.99 23.63
C GLU A 295 0.28 17.20 24.72
N GLN A 296 -0.67 16.28 24.85
CA GLN A 296 -1.74 16.36 25.85
C GLN A 296 -1.24 16.17 27.29
N TRP A 297 -0.05 15.59 27.47
CA TRP A 297 0.48 15.25 28.78
C TRP A 297 1.45 16.33 29.28
N PRO A 298 1.38 16.72 30.56
CA PRO A 298 2.23 17.76 31.13
C PRO A 298 3.64 17.23 31.51
N ILE A 299 4.24 16.37 30.68
CA ILE A 299 5.58 15.82 30.87
C ILE A 299 6.35 15.83 29.54
N ASN A 300 7.67 15.92 29.60
CA ASN A 300 8.52 15.88 28.42
C ASN A 300 8.69 14.43 27.93
N PHE A 301 8.42 14.18 26.65
CA PHE A 301 8.67 12.88 26.01
C PHE A 301 9.89 12.98 25.09
N GLY A 302 10.81 12.04 25.25
CA GLY A 302 11.82 11.71 24.24
C GLY A 302 11.47 10.37 23.63
N PHE A 303 11.30 10.30 22.31
CA PHE A 303 11.08 9.04 21.60
C PHE A 303 12.37 8.53 20.98
N LEU A 304 12.73 7.30 21.30
CA LEU A 304 13.74 6.57 20.56
C LEU A 304 13.12 6.12 19.24
N GLY A 305 13.71 6.57 18.14
CA GLY A 305 13.37 6.05 16.82
C GLY A 305 13.91 4.65 16.63
N ARG A 306 13.67 4.10 15.46
CA ARG A 306 14.17 2.80 15.04
C ARG A 306 15.57 2.90 14.42
N GLY A 307 16.51 2.12 14.93
CA GLY A 307 17.84 1.95 14.35
C GLY A 307 17.97 0.73 13.43
N ASN A 308 16.98 -0.17 13.37
CA ASN A 308 17.01 -1.42 12.59
C ASN A 308 16.92 -1.21 11.06
N THR A 309 17.96 -0.64 10.48
CA THR A 309 18.11 -0.43 9.03
C THR A 309 19.58 -0.33 8.63
N SER A 310 19.93 -0.85 7.45
CA SER A 310 21.22 -0.65 6.80
C SER A 310 21.19 0.48 5.75
N LYS A 311 20.10 1.26 5.72
CA LYS A 311 19.91 2.40 4.81
C LYS A 311 19.99 3.72 5.58
N PRO A 312 21.09 4.50 5.45
CA PRO A 312 21.29 5.74 6.21
C PRO A 312 20.12 6.75 6.11
N ARG A 313 19.47 6.84 4.94
CA ARG A 313 18.37 7.81 4.74
C ARG A 313 17.21 7.63 5.72
N SER A 314 16.84 6.39 6.04
CA SER A 314 15.75 6.10 7.00
C SER A 314 16.11 6.57 8.42
N ILE A 315 17.41 6.60 8.74
CA ILE A 315 17.90 7.12 10.01
C ILE A 315 17.82 8.65 10.05
N TYR A 316 18.32 9.31 9.00
CA TYR A 316 18.23 10.78 8.88
C TYR A 316 16.79 11.27 9.04
N ASP A 317 15.83 10.63 8.35
CA ASP A 317 14.41 11.01 8.39
C ASP A 317 13.80 10.91 9.81
N GLN A 318 14.31 10.03 10.67
CA GLN A 318 13.82 9.87 12.05
C GLN A 318 14.40 10.91 13.00
N ILE A 319 15.70 11.19 12.88
CA ILE A 319 16.35 12.24 13.66
C ILE A 319 15.81 13.62 13.25
N GLU A 320 15.69 13.89 11.95
CA GLU A 320 15.01 15.09 11.42
C GLU A 320 13.55 15.18 11.89
N GLY A 321 12.90 14.04 12.10
CA GLY A 321 11.54 13.94 12.64
C GLY A 321 11.41 14.29 14.13
N GLY A 322 12.51 14.41 14.86
CA GLY A 322 12.52 14.78 16.29
C GLY A 322 12.79 13.62 17.26
N CYS A 323 13.26 12.47 16.79
CA CYS A 323 13.78 11.43 17.69
C CYS A 323 15.05 11.92 18.39
N PHE A 324 15.19 11.62 19.69
CA PHE A 324 16.37 12.01 20.48
C PHE A 324 17.49 10.94 20.49
N GLY A 325 17.23 9.81 19.85
CA GLY A 325 18.12 8.65 19.78
C GLY A 325 17.44 7.52 19.03
N LEU A 326 18.13 6.40 18.83
CA LEU A 326 17.62 5.26 18.07
C LEU A 326 17.85 3.95 18.79
N LYS A 327 16.83 3.11 18.79
CA LYS A 327 16.85 1.76 19.32
C LYS A 327 16.97 0.74 18.19
N ILE A 328 18.00 -0.09 18.25
CA ILE A 328 18.16 -1.33 17.49
C ILE A 328 17.65 -2.47 18.37
N HIS A 329 16.85 -3.36 17.78
CA HIS A 329 16.29 -4.53 18.43
C HIS A 329 16.57 -5.81 17.63
N GLU A 330 17.14 -6.79 18.28
CA GLU A 330 17.57 -8.08 17.72
C GLU A 330 16.44 -8.88 17.08
N ASP A 331 15.25 -9.00 17.69
CA ASP A 331 14.04 -9.58 17.07
C ASP A 331 13.68 -8.98 15.69
N TRP A 332 14.14 -7.75 15.44
CA TRP A 332 13.85 -6.98 14.24
C TRP A 332 15.07 -6.82 13.32
N GLY A 333 16.10 -7.65 13.55
CA GLY A 333 17.34 -7.72 12.76
C GLY A 333 18.37 -6.69 13.20
N ALA A 334 19.39 -7.14 13.93
CA ALA A 334 20.49 -6.31 14.46
C ALA A 334 21.85 -6.76 13.89
N MET A 335 21.86 -7.17 12.62
CA MET A 335 23.07 -7.64 11.91
C MET A 335 24.18 -6.57 11.90
N PRO A 336 25.46 -6.96 11.74
CA PRO A 336 26.60 -6.04 11.77
C PRO A 336 26.44 -4.78 10.90
N ALA A 337 25.89 -4.91 9.69
CA ALA A 337 25.66 -3.76 8.80
C ALA A 337 24.64 -2.76 9.35
N VAL A 338 23.65 -3.22 10.12
CA VAL A 338 22.64 -2.37 10.78
C VAL A 338 23.28 -1.59 11.92
N ILE A 339 24.05 -2.29 12.77
CA ILE A 339 24.79 -1.68 13.89
C ILE A 339 25.76 -0.62 13.35
N ASP A 340 26.58 -0.98 12.36
CA ASP A 340 27.57 -0.09 11.75
C ASP A 340 26.92 1.12 11.08
N THR A 341 25.86 0.91 10.30
CA THR A 341 25.13 2.02 9.66
C THR A 341 24.55 2.97 10.69
N CYS A 342 23.91 2.43 11.74
CA CYS A 342 23.27 3.25 12.76
C CYS A 342 24.29 4.05 13.57
N LEU A 343 25.40 3.44 13.96
CA LEU A 343 26.48 4.12 14.67
C LEU A 343 27.22 5.12 13.77
N GLY A 344 27.42 4.82 12.48
CA GLY A 344 28.03 5.75 11.53
C GLY A 344 27.21 7.03 11.35
N VAL A 345 25.87 6.91 11.29
CA VAL A 345 24.99 8.09 11.26
C VAL A 345 24.93 8.79 12.62
N ALA A 346 25.05 8.05 13.72
CA ALA A 346 25.14 8.61 15.07
C ALA A 346 26.41 9.46 15.27
N ASP A 347 27.55 9.04 14.73
CA ASP A 347 28.80 9.81 14.75
C ASP A 347 28.68 11.11 13.92
N GLU A 348 27.90 11.09 12.84
CA GLU A 348 27.66 12.28 12.00
C GLU A 348 26.75 13.32 12.68
N LEU A 349 25.67 12.84 13.32
CA LEU A 349 24.60 13.70 13.85
C LEU A 349 24.60 13.87 15.37
N ASP A 350 25.51 13.21 16.07
CA ASP A 350 25.70 13.26 17.53
C ASP A 350 24.42 12.88 18.32
N PHE A 351 23.96 11.64 18.16
CA PHE A 351 22.84 11.09 18.93
C PHE A 351 23.17 9.72 19.54
N GLN A 352 22.40 9.32 20.56
CA GLN A 352 22.60 8.04 21.24
C GLN A 352 21.95 6.87 20.50
N VAL A 353 22.68 5.77 20.38
CA VAL A 353 22.16 4.48 19.89
C VAL A 353 22.02 3.51 21.04
N GLN A 354 20.89 2.82 21.09
CA GLN A 354 20.61 1.75 22.03
C GLN A 354 20.52 0.43 21.27
N LEU A 355 21.11 -0.63 21.81
CA LEU A 355 21.00 -1.99 21.29
C LEU A 355 20.27 -2.86 22.30
N HIS A 356 19.22 -3.55 21.85
CA HIS A 356 18.70 -4.76 22.50
C HIS A 356 19.41 -5.90 21.77
N THR A 357 20.05 -6.78 22.53
CA THR A 357 20.93 -7.82 22.00
C THR A 357 20.61 -9.24 22.49
N ASP A 358 20.67 -10.25 21.60
CA ASP A 358 20.48 -11.69 21.87
C ASP A 358 21.54 -12.63 21.27
N THR A 359 22.65 -12.11 20.73
CA THR A 359 23.71 -12.80 19.96
C THR A 359 23.25 -13.51 18.67
N LEU A 360 22.07 -14.14 18.62
CA LEU A 360 21.59 -14.89 17.45
C LEU A 360 21.30 -13.96 16.26
N ASN A 361 20.69 -12.81 16.52
CA ASN A 361 20.24 -11.89 15.48
C ASN A 361 21.25 -10.76 15.18
N GLU A 362 22.43 -10.80 15.81
CA GLU A 362 23.61 -9.95 15.58
C GLU A 362 24.80 -10.73 15.02
N SER A 363 24.53 -11.88 14.39
CA SER A 363 25.47 -12.80 13.69
C SER A 363 26.10 -13.95 14.50
N GLY A 364 25.55 -14.29 15.66
CA GLY A 364 25.80 -15.53 16.38
C GLY A 364 26.96 -15.49 17.38
N PHE A 365 27.82 -14.47 17.33
CA PHE A 365 28.99 -14.32 18.19
C PHE A 365 29.20 -12.88 18.65
N VAL A 366 29.59 -12.72 19.92
CA VAL A 366 29.86 -11.39 20.53
C VAL A 366 31.00 -10.63 19.83
N GLU A 367 31.98 -11.34 19.28
CA GLU A 367 33.08 -10.73 18.52
C GLU A 367 32.58 -9.95 17.30
N ASP A 368 31.59 -10.48 16.59
CA ASP A 368 31.05 -9.84 15.38
C ASP A 368 30.22 -8.61 15.75
N THR A 369 29.47 -8.68 16.85
CA THR A 369 28.77 -7.53 17.41
C THR A 369 29.77 -6.44 17.83
N LEU A 370 30.85 -6.79 18.54
CA LEU A 370 31.88 -5.85 18.97
C LEU A 370 32.65 -5.25 17.78
N ALA A 371 32.92 -6.05 16.74
CA ALA A 371 33.52 -5.58 15.50
C ALA A 371 32.59 -4.59 14.77
N ALA A 372 31.28 -4.85 14.77
CA ALA A 372 30.29 -3.92 14.22
C ALA A 372 30.18 -2.63 15.04
N ILE A 373 30.38 -2.69 16.36
CA ILE A 373 30.44 -1.50 17.22
C ILE A 373 31.71 -0.68 16.93
N ASP A 374 32.82 -1.33 16.59
CA ASP A 374 34.10 -0.70 16.20
C ASP A 374 34.59 0.36 17.21
N GLY A 375 34.45 0.08 18.51
CA GLY A 375 34.86 1.00 19.57
C GLY A 375 33.98 2.24 19.75
N ARG A 376 32.89 2.41 18.97
CA ARG A 376 31.93 3.51 19.12
C ARG A 376 31.06 3.33 20.35
N THR A 377 30.59 4.46 20.91
CA THR A 377 29.74 4.43 22.11
C THR A 377 28.36 3.90 21.78
N ILE A 378 27.90 2.90 22.55
CA ILE A 378 26.55 2.34 22.39
C ILE A 378 25.95 1.97 23.74
N HIS A 379 24.63 2.16 23.88
CA HIS A 379 23.88 1.80 25.08
C HIS A 379 23.29 0.39 24.97
N MET A 380 23.72 -0.51 25.84
CA MET A 380 23.21 -1.88 25.91
C MET A 380 21.96 -1.91 26.80
N TYR A 381 20.81 -1.48 26.25
CA TYR A 381 19.50 -1.28 26.94
C TYR A 381 18.83 -2.58 27.42
N HIS A 382 19.15 -3.68 26.77
CA HIS A 382 18.75 -5.01 27.16
C HIS A 382 19.71 -6.02 26.52
N THR A 383 20.14 -7.01 27.29
CA THR A 383 20.95 -8.12 26.79
C THR A 383 20.37 -9.38 27.39
N GLU A 384 19.67 -10.15 26.57
CA GLU A 384 18.79 -11.18 27.08
C GLU A 384 19.59 -12.38 27.63
N GLY A 385 19.40 -12.68 28.91
CA GLY A 385 19.99 -13.85 29.57
C GLY A 385 18.99 -15.00 29.68
N ALA A 386 19.40 -16.19 29.24
CA ALA A 386 18.70 -17.48 29.42
C ALA A 386 17.33 -17.67 28.72
N GLY A 387 16.86 -16.72 27.90
CA GLY A 387 15.66 -16.86 27.06
C GLY A 387 15.92 -17.36 25.62
N GLY A 388 17.13 -17.14 25.09
CA GLY A 388 17.49 -17.52 23.71
C GLY A 388 18.98 -17.33 23.36
N GLY A 389 19.70 -16.40 24.01
CA GLY A 389 21.12 -16.13 23.79
C GLY A 389 22.06 -16.66 24.89
N HIS A 390 23.32 -16.92 24.53
CA HIS A 390 24.36 -17.44 25.42
C HIS A 390 24.73 -16.43 26.52
N ALA A 391 24.31 -16.72 27.76
CA ALA A 391 24.64 -15.93 28.96
C ALA A 391 26.15 -15.61 29.23
N PRO A 392 27.17 -16.34 28.71
CA PRO A 392 28.58 -15.98 28.90
C PRO A 392 29.04 -14.66 28.25
N ASP A 393 28.34 -14.15 27.22
CA ASP A 393 28.83 -13.04 26.39
C ASP A 393 28.47 -11.64 26.92
N ILE A 394 27.45 -11.54 27.79
CA ILE A 394 26.99 -10.28 28.40
C ILE A 394 28.03 -9.62 29.31
N ILE A 395 28.74 -10.43 30.10
CA ILE A 395 29.80 -9.95 31.01
C ILE A 395 30.94 -9.36 30.21
N ARG A 396 31.22 -9.93 29.04
CA ARG A 396 32.27 -9.44 28.16
C ARG A 396 31.94 -8.05 27.64
N VAL A 397 30.72 -7.86 27.12
CA VAL A 397 30.27 -6.54 26.62
C VAL A 397 30.27 -5.50 27.75
N ALA A 398 29.80 -5.87 28.95
CA ALA A 398 29.85 -4.98 30.12
C ALA A 398 31.28 -4.62 30.57
N GLY A 399 32.29 -5.40 30.15
CA GLY A 399 33.71 -5.10 30.37
C GLY A 399 34.35 -4.18 29.31
N ILE A 400 33.61 -3.80 28.28
CA ILE A 400 34.09 -2.92 27.20
C ILE A 400 33.71 -1.46 27.53
N GLU A 401 34.71 -0.57 27.57
CA GLU A 401 34.55 0.82 28.05
C GLU A 401 33.49 1.62 27.28
N ASN A 402 33.36 1.41 25.98
CA ASN A 402 32.40 2.10 25.10
C ASN A 402 31.01 1.42 25.02
N CYS A 403 30.79 0.30 25.72
CA CYS A 403 29.51 -0.38 25.78
C CYS A 403 28.82 -0.08 27.11
N LEU A 404 27.91 0.90 27.11
CA LEU A 404 27.29 1.41 28.33
C LEU A 404 26.12 0.52 28.76
N PRO A 405 26.21 -0.19 29.89
CA PRO A 405 25.13 -1.07 30.33
C PRO A 405 23.91 -0.24 30.75
N SER A 406 22.73 -0.68 30.36
CA SER A 406 21.45 -0.10 30.78
C SER A 406 20.50 -1.25 31.14
N SER A 407 20.07 -1.31 32.40
CA SER A 407 19.35 -2.49 32.92
C SER A 407 17.84 -2.40 32.67
N THR A 408 17.24 -3.50 32.25
CA THR A 408 15.82 -3.80 32.48
C THR A 408 15.68 -5.19 33.12
N ASN A 409 16.05 -5.27 34.41
CA ASN A 409 15.91 -6.40 35.36
C ASN A 409 16.79 -7.66 35.13
N PRO A 410 17.05 -8.46 36.21
CA PRO A 410 18.33 -9.11 36.50
C PRO A 410 18.60 -10.45 35.84
#